data_AF-W3A0U4-F1
#
_entry.id   AF-W3A0U4-F1
#
_cell.length_a   1.000
_cell.length_b   1.000
_cell.length_c   1.000
_cell.angle_alpha   90.00
_cell.angle_beta   90.00
_cell.angle_gamma   90.00
#
_symmetry.space_group_name_H-M   'P 1'
#
loop_
_entity.id
_entity.type
_entity.pdbx_description
1 polymer ?
#
loop_
_entity_poly.entity_id
_entity_poly.type
_entity_poly.pdbx_seq_one_letter_code
_entity_poly.pdbx_strand_id
1 'polypeptide(L)'
;MVGTMIENSSSSTASSSSTSSGCAGAAPRSAACLKRAGPFAVPEAVAWLDHVTLELNTDTTGGKTQYQLTMKYTPNQQKLESCATWTVSRSFDEYRAFQKRLLKRMQHGHSCGAECKWLYKVVKHYFPQKSLFCNNCPKVVAARQQTLIRCLTTVQASLVNRGNHSCRVLVHDVAAEFNRFVAKGMKDMEANAITDDSASSELSAITRDSLDSLDSESEDDSDSEDEEEEEESDCDACHSRHVVCRTHSNLKA
;
A
#
# COMPACT_ATOMS: atom_id res chain seq x y z
N MET A 1 -78.10 -4.96 21.57
CA MET A 1 -78.69 -4.22 22.71
C MET A 1 -77.52 -3.84 23.60
N VAL A 2 -77.03 -2.59 23.58
CA VAL A 2 -77.64 -1.38 24.19
C VAL A 2 -77.88 -1.65 25.68
N GLY A 3 -77.35 -0.89 26.64
CA GLY A 3 -76.62 0.38 26.61
C GLY A 3 -75.93 0.65 27.96
N THR A 4 -75.23 1.78 28.09
CA THR A 4 -75.65 2.98 28.86
C THR A 4 -75.42 2.83 30.39
N MET A 5 -74.79 3.72 31.16
CA MET A 5 -74.50 5.17 31.13
C MET A 5 -73.43 5.48 32.22
N ILE A 6 -72.49 6.42 32.03
CA ILE A 6 -72.41 7.82 32.58
C ILE A 6 -72.33 7.84 34.13
N GLU A 7 -71.29 8.38 34.78
CA GLU A 7 -71.25 9.80 35.18
C GLU A 7 -69.88 10.40 35.49
N ASN A 8 -69.87 11.71 35.27
CA ASN A 8 -68.82 12.72 35.28
C ASN A 8 -68.75 13.39 36.66
N SER A 9 -67.57 13.80 37.12
CA SER A 9 -67.45 14.85 38.15
C SER A 9 -66.11 15.57 38.07
N SER A 10 -66.20 16.80 37.60
CA SER A 10 -65.20 17.86 37.69
C SER A 10 -65.51 18.75 38.89
N SER A 11 -64.49 19.30 39.55
CA SER A 11 -64.46 20.65 40.18
C SER A 11 -63.05 20.84 40.79
N SER A 12 -62.22 21.75 40.29
CA SER A 12 -62.07 23.16 40.74
C SER A 12 -61.44 23.26 42.14
N THR A 13 -60.54 24.16 42.54
CA THR A 13 -59.78 25.32 42.04
C THR A 13 -58.97 25.78 43.26
N ALA A 14 -57.73 26.27 43.12
CA ALA A 14 -57.24 27.42 43.91
C ALA A 14 -55.85 27.88 43.44
N SER A 15 -55.80 29.19 43.21
CA SER A 15 -54.73 30.00 42.65
C SER A 15 -53.93 30.70 43.75
N SER A 16 -52.66 31.05 43.49
CA SER A 16 -51.99 32.35 43.79
C SER A 16 -50.47 32.13 43.80
N SER A 17 -49.66 32.61 42.84
CA SER A 17 -49.26 33.98 42.48
C SER A 17 -48.31 34.67 43.47
N SER A 18 -47.08 34.93 43.02
CA SER A 18 -46.13 36.03 43.34
C SER A 18 -44.70 35.46 43.20
N THR A 19 -43.69 36.11 42.61
CA THR A 19 -43.51 37.49 42.13
C THR A 19 -42.30 37.50 41.20
N SER A 20 -42.40 38.24 40.10
CA SER A 20 -41.29 38.62 39.24
C SER A 20 -40.51 39.79 39.87
N SER A 21 -39.19 39.79 39.74
CA SER A 21 -38.34 40.99 39.71
C SER A 21 -36.99 40.60 39.10
N GLY A 22 -36.69 41.17 37.94
CA GLY A 22 -35.48 40.91 37.18
C GLY A 22 -34.34 41.88 37.49
N CYS A 23 -33.13 41.50 37.07
CA CYS A 23 -32.18 42.28 36.25
C CYS A 23 -30.81 41.58 36.26
N ALA A 24 -30.00 41.92 35.24
CA ALA A 24 -28.68 41.37 34.90
C ALA A 24 -28.72 39.98 34.24
N GLY A 25 -28.14 39.73 33.07
CA GLY A 25 -27.19 40.49 32.28
C GLY A 25 -26.45 39.45 31.44
N ALA A 26 -26.59 39.56 30.11
CA ALA A 26 -25.82 38.88 29.08
C ALA A 26 -25.37 37.42 29.36
N ALA A 27 -26.13 36.44 28.85
CA ALA A 27 -25.57 35.13 28.55
C ALA A 27 -24.40 35.31 27.55
N PRO A 28 -23.19 34.78 27.80
CA PRO A 28 -22.13 34.85 26.81
C PRO A 28 -22.51 33.95 25.65
N ARG A 29 -22.85 34.58 24.52
CA ARG A 29 -22.88 33.93 23.21
C ARG A 29 -21.46 33.56 22.85
N SER A 30 -20.94 32.48 23.42
CA SER A 30 -19.76 31.82 22.90
C SER A 30 -20.18 31.03 21.68
N ALA A 31 -20.48 31.75 20.59
CA ALA A 31 -20.35 31.22 19.25
C ALA A 31 -18.86 30.94 19.09
N ALA A 32 -18.42 29.76 19.55
CA ALA A 32 -17.13 29.22 19.20
C ALA A 32 -17.07 29.30 17.69
N CYS A 33 -16.25 30.22 17.20
CA CYS A 33 -15.94 30.36 15.80
C CYS A 33 -15.30 29.02 15.43
N LEU A 34 -16.10 28.08 14.93
CA LEU A 34 -15.62 26.91 14.22
C LEU A 34 -14.91 27.50 13.01
N LYS A 35 -13.63 27.84 13.20
CA LYS A 35 -12.69 28.03 12.11
C LYS A 35 -12.82 26.74 11.32
N ARG A 36 -13.59 26.81 10.23
CA ARG A 36 -13.73 25.74 9.25
C ARG A 36 -12.29 25.35 8.96
N ALA A 37 -11.86 24.19 9.44
CA ALA A 37 -10.57 23.65 9.10
C ALA A 37 -10.51 23.72 7.59
N GLY A 38 -9.55 24.48 7.06
CA GLY A 38 -9.32 24.51 5.62
C GLY A 38 -9.18 23.06 5.14
N PRO A 39 -9.55 22.75 3.89
CA PRO A 39 -9.37 21.41 3.36
C PRO A 39 -7.95 20.95 3.68
N PHE A 40 -7.82 19.87 4.44
CA PHE A 40 -6.52 19.31 4.79
C PHE A 40 -5.77 19.09 3.48
N ALA A 41 -4.70 19.86 3.27
CA ALA A 41 -3.87 19.72 2.09
C ALA A 41 -3.32 18.29 2.11
N VAL A 42 -3.62 17.52 1.06
CA VAL A 42 -3.14 16.15 0.92
C VAL A 42 -1.61 16.21 0.86
N PRO A 43 -0.88 15.45 1.68
CA PRO A 43 0.57 15.46 1.64
C PRO A 43 1.08 15.10 0.24
N GLU A 44 2.05 15.86 -0.27
CA GLU A 44 2.57 15.69 -1.64
C GLU A 44 3.03 14.26 -1.91
N ALA A 45 3.67 13.62 -0.91
CA ALA A 45 4.14 12.24 -0.98
C ALA A 45 3.02 11.22 -1.29
N VAL A 46 1.77 11.51 -0.96
CA VAL A 46 0.63 10.60 -1.21
C VAL A 46 -0.33 11.14 -2.27
N ALA A 47 -0.28 12.43 -2.60
CA ALA A 47 -1.23 13.08 -3.50
C ALA A 47 -1.22 12.45 -4.91
N TRP A 48 -0.03 12.17 -5.45
CA TRP A 48 0.09 11.58 -6.79
C TRP A 48 -0.35 10.11 -6.83
N LEU A 49 -0.27 9.38 -5.71
CA LEU A 49 -0.66 7.96 -5.63
C LEU A 49 -2.17 7.76 -5.88
N ASP A 50 -3.01 8.77 -5.64
CA ASP A 50 -4.46 8.73 -5.93
C ASP A 50 -4.75 8.60 -7.43
N HIS A 51 -3.76 8.90 -8.27
CA HIS A 51 -3.85 8.89 -9.72
C HIS A 51 -3.01 7.77 -10.35
N VAL A 52 -2.42 6.89 -9.53
CA VAL A 52 -1.61 5.77 -9.99
C VAL A 52 -2.42 4.48 -9.96
N THR A 53 -2.42 3.75 -11.06
CA THR A 53 -2.86 2.36 -11.10
C THR A 53 -1.65 1.43 -11.08
N LEU A 54 -1.74 0.37 -10.28
CA LEU A 54 -0.70 -0.67 -10.19
C LEU A 54 -1.18 -1.92 -10.91
N GLU A 55 -0.35 -2.46 -11.79
CA GLU A 55 -0.52 -3.76 -12.43
C GLU A 55 0.73 -4.59 -12.18
N LEU A 56 0.57 -5.87 -11.87
CA LEU A 56 1.70 -6.76 -11.64
C LEU A 56 1.61 -7.94 -12.59
N ASN A 57 2.65 -8.12 -13.40
CA ASN A 57 2.83 -9.26 -14.29
C ASN A 57 4.04 -10.08 -13.87
N THR A 58 4.17 -11.29 -14.41
CA THR A 58 5.31 -12.17 -14.18
C THR A 58 5.99 -12.48 -15.49
N ASP A 59 7.31 -12.43 -15.48
CA ASP A 59 8.16 -12.84 -16.59
C ASP A 59 9.14 -13.90 -16.07
N THR A 60 9.25 -15.00 -16.79
CA THR A 60 10.17 -16.09 -16.44
C THR A 60 11.12 -16.29 -17.60
N THR A 61 12.25 -15.59 -17.53
CA THR A 61 13.31 -15.67 -18.54
C THR A 61 14.53 -16.34 -17.90
N GLY A 62 15.08 -17.37 -18.56
CA GLY A 62 16.29 -18.07 -18.09
C GLY A 62 16.14 -18.79 -16.74
N GLY A 63 14.93 -19.29 -16.42
CA GLY A 63 14.66 -20.01 -15.17
C GLY A 63 14.54 -19.14 -13.92
N LYS A 64 14.65 -17.81 -14.07
CA LYS A 64 14.43 -16.83 -13.00
C LYS A 64 13.10 -16.13 -13.22
N THR A 65 12.22 -16.18 -12.22
CA THR A 65 10.96 -15.44 -12.24
C THR A 65 11.16 -14.02 -11.72
N GLN A 66 10.79 -13.05 -12.54
CA GLN A 66 10.73 -11.63 -12.23
C GLN A 66 9.28 -11.17 -12.17
N TYR A 67 8.99 -10.26 -11.25
CA TYR A 67 7.70 -9.63 -11.07
C TYR A 67 7.79 -8.21 -11.62
N GLN A 68 7.08 -7.96 -12.72
CA GLN A 68 7.06 -6.69 -13.42
C GLN A 68 5.88 -5.85 -12.90
N LEU A 69 6.18 -4.87 -12.05
CA LEU A 69 5.20 -3.91 -11.56
C LEU A 69 5.12 -2.73 -12.52
N THR A 70 3.97 -2.57 -13.17
CA THR A 70 3.67 -1.45 -14.05
C THR A 70 2.85 -0.42 -13.28
N MET A 71 3.31 0.83 -13.30
CA MET A 71 2.62 1.99 -12.75
C MET A 71 2.05 2.81 -13.90
N LYS A 72 0.76 3.16 -13.84
CA LYS A 72 0.11 4.07 -14.80
C LYS A 72 -0.42 5.28 -14.05
N TYR A 73 0.15 6.46 -14.32
CA TYR A 73 -0.29 7.72 -13.75
C TYR A 73 -1.24 8.44 -14.70
N THR A 74 -2.47 8.67 -14.26
CA THR A 74 -3.52 9.36 -15.01
C THR A 74 -4.10 10.49 -14.17
N PRO A 75 -3.58 11.72 -14.28
CA PRO A 75 -4.04 12.84 -13.47
C PRO A 75 -5.48 13.21 -13.81
N ASN A 76 -6.29 13.52 -12.79
CA ASN A 76 -7.72 13.83 -12.96
C ASN A 76 -7.98 15.28 -13.43
N GLN A 77 -7.00 15.92 -14.06
CA GLN A 77 -7.11 17.30 -14.53
C GLN A 77 -7.22 17.30 -16.04
N GLN A 78 -8.37 17.74 -16.55
CA GLN A 78 -8.76 17.89 -17.97
C GLN A 78 -7.80 18.76 -18.83
N LYS A 79 -6.64 19.16 -18.29
CA LYS A 79 -5.70 20.10 -18.90
C LYS A 79 -4.24 19.60 -18.93
N LEU A 80 -3.91 18.49 -18.26
CA LEU A 80 -2.61 17.82 -18.38
C LEU A 80 -2.80 16.53 -19.18
N GLU A 81 -2.29 16.51 -20.42
CA GLU A 81 -2.25 15.31 -21.27
C GLU A 81 -1.16 14.31 -20.84
N SER A 82 -0.45 14.60 -19.75
CA SER A 82 0.73 13.86 -19.30
C SER A 82 0.34 12.57 -18.58
N CYS A 83 -0.11 11.57 -19.33
CA CYS A 83 -0.13 10.18 -18.85
C CYS A 83 1.30 9.66 -18.81
N ALA A 84 1.71 9.05 -17.70
CA ALA A 84 3.02 8.42 -17.58
C ALA A 84 2.83 6.93 -17.25
N THR A 85 3.56 6.07 -17.94
CA THR A 85 3.61 4.64 -17.64
C THR A 85 5.06 4.23 -17.50
N TRP A 86 5.40 3.54 -16.41
CA TRP A 86 6.73 2.97 -16.20
C TRP A 86 6.61 1.60 -15.55
N THR A 87 7.64 0.78 -15.73
CA THR A 87 7.67 -0.58 -15.22
C THR A 87 8.94 -0.79 -14.41
N VAL A 88 8.82 -1.50 -13.29
CA VAL A 88 9.95 -1.94 -12.48
C VAL A 88 9.90 -3.45 -12.39
N SER A 89 10.98 -4.10 -12.81
CA SER A 89 11.16 -5.55 -12.72
C SER A 89 11.93 -5.89 -11.43
N ARG A 90 11.40 -6.82 -10.63
CA ARG A 90 12.02 -7.21 -9.35
C ARG A 90 11.87 -8.69 -9.07
N SER A 91 12.86 -9.26 -8.39
CA SER A 91 12.80 -10.62 -7.89
C SER A 91 11.87 -10.72 -6.68
N PHE A 92 11.43 -11.93 -6.34
CA PHE A 92 10.62 -12.15 -5.13
C PHE A 92 11.34 -11.71 -3.84
N ASP A 93 12.66 -11.89 -3.77
CA ASP A 93 13.45 -11.50 -2.61
C ASP A 93 13.46 -9.98 -2.40
N GLU A 94 13.45 -9.19 -3.48
CA GLU A 94 13.32 -7.73 -3.37
C GLU A 94 11.96 -7.31 -2.81
N TYR A 95 10.89 -8.04 -3.12
CA TYR A 95 9.56 -7.84 -2.51
C TYR A 95 9.57 -8.18 -1.02
N ARG A 96 10.24 -9.28 -0.62
CA ARG A 96 10.41 -9.64 0.79
C ARG A 96 11.24 -8.61 1.55
N ALA A 97 12.31 -8.11 0.95
CA ALA A 97 13.13 -7.05 1.51
C ALA A 97 12.31 -5.76 1.67
N PHE A 98 11.49 -5.41 0.68
CA PHE A 98 10.55 -4.31 0.77
C PHE A 98 9.55 -4.49 1.91
N GLN A 99 8.93 -5.66 2.06
CA GLN A 99 8.02 -5.95 3.17
C GLN A 99 8.70 -5.74 4.52
N LYS A 100 9.92 -6.28 4.72
CA LYS A 100 10.68 -6.09 5.98
C LYS A 100 10.90 -4.60 6.27
N ARG A 101 11.35 -3.81 5.29
CA ARG A 101 11.55 -2.36 5.45
C ARG A 101 10.24 -1.62 5.73
N LEU A 102 9.16 -1.98 5.05
CA LEU A 102 7.85 -1.37 5.21
C LEU A 102 7.30 -1.62 6.63
N LEU A 103 7.37 -2.85 7.13
CA LEU A 103 6.97 -3.21 8.49
C LEU A 103 7.77 -2.45 9.55
N LYS A 104 9.07 -2.27 9.33
CA LYS A 104 9.93 -1.45 10.19
C LYS A 104 9.48 0.02 10.22
N ARG A 105 9.12 0.59 9.06
CA ARG A 105 8.60 1.96 8.96
C ARG A 105 7.24 2.14 9.63
N MET A 106 6.43 1.08 9.71
CA MET A 106 5.17 1.08 10.46
C MET A 106 5.33 1.01 11.98
N GLN A 107 6.57 0.96 12.49
CA GLN A 107 6.90 0.93 13.93
C GLN A 107 6.14 -0.18 14.68
N HIS A 108 6.16 -1.40 14.12
CA HIS A 108 5.49 -2.57 14.68
C HIS A 108 3.97 -2.40 14.89
N GLY A 109 3.32 -1.61 14.03
CA GLY A 109 1.89 -1.34 14.14
C GLY A 109 1.61 -0.23 15.15
N HIS A 110 2.18 0.94 14.87
CA HIS A 110 1.97 2.18 15.62
C HIS A 110 0.49 2.35 16.04
N SER A 111 0.26 2.65 17.32
CA SER A 111 -1.08 2.82 17.86
C SER A 111 -1.53 4.28 17.73
N CYS A 112 -2.50 4.53 16.84
CA CYS A 112 -3.12 5.83 16.62
C CYS A 112 -4.57 5.66 16.15
N GLY A 113 -5.26 6.77 15.84
CA GLY A 113 -6.61 6.76 15.28
C GLY A 113 -6.70 6.39 13.79
N ALA A 114 -5.57 6.12 13.14
CA ALA A 114 -5.49 5.69 11.73
C ALA A 114 -5.35 4.15 11.63
N GLU A 115 -5.32 3.62 10.42
CA GLU A 115 -5.27 2.19 10.12
C GLU A 115 -3.90 1.51 10.38
N CYS A 116 -2.94 2.18 11.02
CA CYS A 116 -1.56 1.70 11.17
C CYS A 116 -1.45 0.26 11.68
N LYS A 117 -2.16 -0.05 12.77
CA LYS A 117 -2.14 -1.39 13.38
C LYS A 117 -2.75 -2.45 12.47
N TRP A 118 -3.81 -2.11 11.75
CA TRP A 118 -4.45 -3.01 10.79
C TRP A 118 -3.53 -3.25 9.60
N LEU A 119 -2.99 -2.19 9.00
CA LEU A 119 -2.12 -2.28 7.84
C LEU A 119 -0.85 -3.08 8.15
N TYR A 120 -0.26 -2.88 9.33
CA TYR A 120 0.86 -3.69 9.79
C TYR A 120 0.54 -5.18 9.79
N LYS A 121 -0.61 -5.59 10.33
CA LYS A 121 -1.05 -7.00 10.31
C LYS A 121 -1.26 -7.49 8.89
N VAL A 122 -1.89 -6.67 8.04
CA VAL A 122 -2.12 -7.03 6.64
C VAL A 122 -0.80 -7.34 5.94
N VAL A 123 0.17 -6.42 6.06
CA VAL A 123 1.49 -6.59 5.44
C VAL A 123 2.29 -7.70 6.12
N LYS A 124 2.17 -7.92 7.43
CA LYS A 124 2.91 -8.99 8.13
C LYS A 124 2.44 -10.38 7.70
N HIS A 125 1.12 -10.59 7.70
CA HIS A 125 0.54 -11.93 7.59
C HIS A 125 0.12 -12.33 6.18
N TYR A 126 -0.33 -11.40 5.34
CA TYR A 126 -0.82 -11.74 4.00
C TYR A 126 0.24 -11.60 2.90
N PHE A 127 1.41 -11.04 3.20
CA PHE A 127 2.47 -10.97 2.21
C PHE A 127 2.99 -12.39 1.94
N PRO A 128 3.14 -12.80 0.67
CA PRO A 128 3.54 -14.16 0.34
C PRO A 128 4.88 -14.51 0.99
N GLN A 129 4.96 -15.73 1.51
CA GLN A 129 6.17 -16.28 2.11
C GLN A 129 7.06 -16.95 1.06
N LYS A 130 8.33 -17.15 1.44
CA LYS A 130 9.25 -18.00 0.68
C LYS A 130 8.70 -19.42 0.73
N SER A 131 8.69 -20.08 -0.42
CA SER A 131 8.36 -21.50 -0.48
C SER A 131 9.67 -22.25 -0.40
N LEU A 132 9.72 -23.26 0.46
CA LEU A 132 10.89 -24.13 0.59
C LEU A 132 11.07 -25.02 -0.65
N PHE A 133 10.02 -25.19 -1.46
CA PHE A 133 10.01 -26.00 -2.67
C PHE A 133 9.28 -25.29 -3.82
N CYS A 134 9.60 -25.63 -5.07
CA CYS A 134 8.78 -25.22 -6.23
C CYS A 134 8.64 -23.69 -6.45
N ASN A 135 9.69 -22.90 -6.18
CA ASN A 135 9.61 -21.43 -6.22
C ASN A 135 9.21 -20.84 -7.58
N ASN A 136 9.54 -21.54 -8.67
CA ASN A 136 9.23 -21.12 -10.05
C ASN A 136 8.04 -21.87 -10.64
N CYS A 137 7.29 -22.62 -9.82
CA CYS A 137 6.15 -23.38 -10.31
C CYS A 137 5.00 -22.44 -10.69
N PRO A 138 4.40 -22.59 -11.88
CA PRO A 138 3.44 -21.61 -12.39
C PRO A 138 2.29 -21.28 -11.44
N LYS A 139 1.77 -22.29 -10.72
CA LYS A 139 0.72 -22.09 -9.69
C LYS A 139 1.20 -21.23 -8.52
N VAL A 140 2.41 -21.48 -8.02
CA VAL A 140 3.03 -20.70 -6.92
C VAL A 140 3.30 -19.28 -7.38
N VAL A 141 3.87 -19.12 -8.58
CA VAL A 141 4.17 -17.82 -9.18
C VAL A 141 2.89 -16.99 -9.36
N ALA A 142 1.82 -17.57 -9.89
CA ALA A 142 0.53 -16.90 -10.07
C ALA A 142 -0.12 -16.51 -8.72
N ALA A 143 -0.14 -17.41 -7.74
CA ALA A 143 -0.68 -17.12 -6.41
C ALA A 143 0.10 -15.98 -5.72
N ARG A 144 1.44 -16.01 -5.82
CA ARG A 144 2.31 -14.93 -5.35
C ARG A 144 2.01 -13.62 -6.05
N GLN A 145 1.92 -13.60 -7.38
CA GLN A 145 1.59 -12.41 -8.16
C GLN A 145 0.30 -11.77 -7.66
N GLN A 146 -0.78 -12.55 -7.53
CA GLN A 146 -2.08 -12.05 -7.05
C GLN A 146 -2.00 -11.48 -5.63
N THR A 147 -1.23 -12.14 -4.76
CA THR A 147 -1.10 -11.71 -3.37
C THR A 147 -0.26 -10.44 -3.25
N LEU A 148 0.84 -10.34 -4.01
CA LEU A 148 1.70 -9.16 -4.07
C LEU A 148 0.92 -7.93 -4.54
N ILE A 149 0.18 -8.02 -5.66
CA ILE A 149 -0.59 -6.88 -6.15
C ILE A 149 -1.69 -6.46 -5.16
N ARG A 150 -2.34 -7.42 -4.50
CA ARG A 150 -3.32 -7.12 -3.44
C ARG A 150 -2.68 -6.40 -2.26
N CYS A 151 -1.52 -6.84 -1.80
CA CYS A 151 -0.80 -6.17 -0.71
C CYS A 151 -0.38 -4.75 -1.10
N LEU A 152 0.18 -4.55 -2.30
CA LEU A 152 0.60 -3.23 -2.78
C LEU A 152 -0.58 -2.26 -2.91
N THR A 153 -1.67 -2.69 -3.53
CA THR A 153 -2.88 -1.87 -3.67
C THR A 153 -3.53 -1.57 -2.34
N THR A 154 -3.47 -2.49 -1.37
CA THR A 154 -3.94 -2.23 0.00
C THR A 154 -3.11 -1.16 0.70
N VAL A 155 -1.77 -1.24 0.60
CA VAL A 155 -0.88 -0.21 1.14
C VAL A 155 -1.16 1.14 0.49
N GLN A 156 -1.28 1.19 -0.84
CA GLN A 156 -1.64 2.39 -1.58
C GLN A 156 -2.99 2.97 -1.10
N ALA A 157 -4.03 2.13 -0.98
CA ALA A 157 -5.35 2.53 -0.52
C ALA A 157 -5.31 3.18 0.88
N SER A 158 -4.57 2.59 1.82
CA SER A 158 -4.39 3.19 3.14
C SER A 158 -3.60 4.50 3.10
N LEU A 159 -2.64 4.66 2.20
CA LEU A 159 -1.87 5.90 2.04
C LEU A 159 -2.71 7.04 1.43
N VAL A 160 -3.60 6.74 0.48
CA VAL A 160 -4.47 7.76 -0.15
C VAL A 160 -5.74 8.04 0.67
N ASN A 161 -6.10 7.14 1.61
CA ASN A 161 -7.23 7.35 2.52
C ASN A 161 -6.98 8.58 3.41
N ARG A 162 -7.76 9.64 3.16
CA ARG A 162 -7.66 10.92 3.90
C ARG A 162 -7.85 10.79 5.40
N GLY A 163 -8.58 9.77 5.88
CA GLY A 163 -8.72 9.48 7.31
C GLY A 163 -7.39 9.14 7.99
N ASN A 164 -6.44 8.60 7.23
CA ASN A 164 -5.12 8.23 7.71
C ASN A 164 -4.11 9.38 7.68
N HIS A 165 -4.44 10.52 7.04
CA HIS A 165 -3.49 11.62 6.81
C HIS A 165 -3.11 12.41 8.07
N SER A 166 -3.82 12.18 9.17
CA SER A 166 -3.45 12.68 10.50
C SER A 166 -2.25 11.94 11.11
N CYS A 167 -1.91 10.74 10.62
CA CYS A 167 -0.80 9.95 11.13
C CYS A 167 0.50 10.22 10.36
N ARG A 168 1.48 10.83 11.06
CA ARG A 168 2.81 11.12 10.49
C ARG A 168 3.56 9.88 10.01
N VAL A 169 3.43 8.75 10.72
CA VAL A 169 4.08 7.49 10.35
C VAL A 169 3.61 7.03 8.97
N LEU A 170 2.30 7.09 8.69
CA LEU A 170 1.76 6.69 7.38
C LEU A 170 2.18 7.68 6.29
N VAL A 171 1.92 8.98 6.47
CA VAL A 171 2.11 9.96 5.39
C VAL A 171 3.57 10.33 5.11
N HIS A 172 4.48 10.06 6.04
CA HIS A 172 5.92 10.30 5.83
C HIS A 172 6.69 9.00 5.69
N ASP A 173 6.78 8.18 6.75
CA ASP A 173 7.72 7.06 6.78
C ASP A 173 7.29 5.92 5.83
N VAL A 174 6.02 5.54 5.90
CA VAL A 174 5.46 4.46 5.06
C VAL A 174 5.33 4.95 3.61
N ALA A 175 4.82 6.17 3.40
CA ALA A 175 4.74 6.77 2.07
C ALA A 175 6.11 6.88 1.39
N ALA A 176 7.15 7.31 2.10
CA ALA A 176 8.50 7.41 1.54
C ALA A 176 9.07 6.05 1.12
N GLU A 177 8.86 5.00 1.92
CA GLU A 177 9.30 3.65 1.57
C GLU A 177 8.53 3.09 0.38
N PHE A 178 7.20 3.27 0.36
CA PHE A 178 6.35 2.85 -0.75
C PHE A 178 6.73 3.57 -2.05
N ASN A 179 6.86 4.90 -2.02
CA ASN A 179 7.26 5.70 -3.15
C ASN A 179 8.64 5.31 -3.69
N ARG A 180 9.63 5.05 -2.82
CA ARG A 180 10.94 4.56 -3.25
C ARG A 180 10.82 3.24 -4.00
N PHE A 181 9.91 2.36 -3.58
CA PHE A 181 9.71 1.07 -4.22
C PHE A 181 9.07 1.20 -5.61
N VAL A 182 8.04 2.05 -5.75
CA VAL A 182 7.27 2.20 -7.00
C VAL A 182 7.88 3.20 -7.99
N ALA A 183 8.55 4.26 -7.52
CA ALA A 183 9.07 5.33 -8.39
C ALA A 183 10.47 5.05 -8.94
N LYS A 184 11.17 3.99 -8.49
CA LYS A 184 12.55 3.69 -8.89
C LYS A 184 12.74 3.69 -10.43
N GLY A 185 11.79 3.15 -11.18
CA GLY A 185 11.86 3.07 -12.65
C GLY A 185 11.60 4.39 -13.39
N MET A 186 11.07 5.44 -12.74
CA MET A 186 10.90 6.74 -13.39
C MET A 186 12.26 7.40 -13.69
N LYS A 187 13.23 7.25 -12.79
CA LYS A 187 14.57 7.82 -12.94
C LYS A 187 15.38 7.12 -14.04
N ASP A 188 15.21 5.81 -14.17
CA ASP A 188 15.87 5.02 -15.22
C ASP A 188 15.32 5.39 -16.61
N MET A 189 14.04 5.72 -16.72
CA MET A 189 13.42 6.19 -17.97
C MET A 189 13.91 7.60 -18.36
N GLU A 190 14.06 8.51 -17.39
CA GLU A 190 14.60 9.85 -17.63
C GLU A 190 16.08 9.79 -18.05
N ALA A 191 16.88 8.93 -17.43
CA ALA A 191 18.29 8.72 -17.82
C ALA A 191 18.42 8.15 -19.24
N ASN A 192 17.57 7.20 -19.63
CA ASN A 192 17.59 6.58 -20.96
C ASN A 192 17.04 7.52 -22.05
N ALA A 193 16.09 8.41 -21.73
CA ALA A 193 15.58 9.40 -22.68
C ALA A 193 16.64 10.45 -23.06
N ILE A 194 17.63 10.71 -22.20
CA ILE A 194 18.74 11.64 -22.46
C ILE A 194 19.78 11.01 -23.42
N THR A 195 19.91 9.69 -23.46
CA THR A 195 20.88 9.00 -24.32
C THR A 195 20.40 8.76 -25.76
N ASP A 196 19.09 8.82 -26.01
CA ASP A 196 18.52 8.52 -27.34
C ASP A 196 18.57 9.71 -28.32
N ASP A 197 18.79 10.94 -27.84
CA ASP A 197 18.89 12.15 -28.69
C ASP A 197 20.30 12.34 -29.29
N SER A 198 21.28 11.50 -28.95
CA SER A 198 22.66 11.56 -29.49
C SER A 198 23.11 10.33 -30.28
N ALA A 199 22.24 9.33 -30.49
CA ALA A 199 22.60 8.11 -31.22
C ALA A 199 22.15 8.11 -32.71
N SER A 200 21.91 9.28 -33.29
CA SER A 200 21.74 9.45 -34.74
C SER A 200 22.86 10.32 -35.31
N SER A 201 24.11 9.87 -35.19
CA SER A 201 25.19 10.25 -36.10
C SER A 201 26.34 9.25 -36.05
N GLU A 202 26.51 8.60 -37.19
CA GLU A 202 27.76 8.04 -37.73
C GLU A 202 28.26 6.67 -37.22
N LEU A 203 27.85 5.65 -37.97
CA LEU A 203 28.72 4.53 -38.32
C LEU A 203 29.86 5.05 -39.20
N SER A 204 31.11 5.03 -38.73
CA SER A 204 32.27 4.65 -39.57
C SER A 204 33.58 4.45 -38.77
N ALA A 205 34.32 3.43 -39.21
CA ALA A 205 35.77 3.18 -39.06
C ALA A 205 36.32 2.79 -37.64
N ILE A 206 36.74 1.52 -37.42
CA ILE A 206 38.14 0.99 -37.57
C ILE A 206 39.08 1.63 -36.52
N THR A 207 39.75 0.95 -35.56
CA THR A 207 40.73 -0.17 -35.66
C THR A 207 41.11 -0.70 -34.26
N ARG A 208 41.71 -1.90 -34.23
CA ARG A 208 42.65 -2.51 -33.23
C ARG A 208 43.38 -1.45 -32.37
N ASP A 209 43.68 -1.63 -31.08
CA ASP A 209 44.51 -2.68 -30.46
C ASP A 209 44.59 -2.45 -28.93
N SER A 210 45.18 -3.42 -28.20
CA SER A 210 45.78 -3.36 -26.85
C SER A 210 44.92 -3.56 -25.58
N LEU A 211 45.01 -4.79 -25.07
CA LEU A 211 45.53 -5.21 -23.75
C LEU A 211 45.59 -4.15 -22.63
N ASP A 212 44.94 -4.39 -21.49
CA ASP A 212 45.66 -4.67 -20.23
C ASP A 212 44.73 -5.29 -19.17
N SER A 213 45.31 -6.21 -18.40
CA SER A 213 44.75 -6.90 -17.23
C SER A 213 44.87 -6.02 -16.00
N LEU A 214 43.95 -6.08 -15.04
CA LEU A 214 44.25 -6.08 -13.60
C LEU A 214 43.08 -6.68 -12.80
N ASP A 215 43.39 -7.74 -12.05
CA ASP A 215 42.66 -8.26 -10.89
C ASP A 215 42.49 -7.19 -9.81
N SER A 216 41.34 -7.22 -9.11
CA SER A 216 41.31 -6.82 -7.70
C SER A 216 40.10 -7.43 -6.99
N GLU A 217 40.38 -8.58 -6.38
CA GLU A 217 39.73 -9.15 -5.22
C GLU A 217 39.72 -8.21 -4.00
N SER A 218 38.59 -8.14 -3.28
CA SER A 218 38.58 -8.03 -1.81
C SER A 218 37.20 -8.35 -1.25
N GLU A 219 37.21 -9.30 -0.34
CA GLU A 219 36.13 -9.82 0.49
C GLU A 219 35.83 -8.84 1.64
N ASP A 220 34.56 -8.74 2.07
CA ASP A 220 34.28 -8.38 3.45
C ASP A 220 32.95 -8.99 3.91
N ASP A 221 33.05 -9.76 4.98
CA ASP A 221 32.02 -10.48 5.69
C ASP A 221 31.16 -9.51 6.51
N SER A 222 29.83 -9.62 6.38
CA SER A 222 28.94 -9.03 7.39
C SER A 222 27.97 -10.10 7.87
N ASP A 223 28.33 -10.69 9.00
CA ASP A 223 27.48 -11.45 9.90
C ASP A 223 26.26 -10.59 10.28
N SER A 224 25.06 -11.11 10.03
CA SER A 224 23.85 -10.60 10.67
C SER A 224 23.01 -11.77 11.10
N GLU A 225 22.96 -11.97 12.41
CA GLU A 225 22.23 -12.99 13.15
C GLU A 225 20.76 -13.02 12.70
N ASP A 226 20.35 -14.12 12.07
CA ASP A 226 18.96 -14.44 11.77
C ASP A 226 18.29 -14.97 13.06
N GLU A 227 17.40 -14.17 13.64
CA GLU A 227 16.37 -14.69 14.54
C GLU A 227 15.24 -15.29 13.68
N GLU A 228 15.38 -16.57 13.33
CA GLU A 228 14.30 -17.37 12.76
C GLU A 228 13.36 -17.83 13.89
N GLU A 229 12.24 -17.13 14.08
CA GLU A 229 11.08 -17.72 14.73
C GLU A 229 10.51 -18.79 13.79
N GLU A 230 10.80 -20.06 14.08
CA GLU A 230 10.18 -21.23 13.45
C GLU A 230 8.68 -21.26 13.79
N GLU A 231 7.86 -20.58 12.98
CA GLU A 231 6.45 -20.95 12.85
C GLU A 231 6.32 -21.97 11.72
N GLU A 232 6.03 -23.23 12.08
CA GLU A 232 5.55 -24.26 11.16
C GLU A 232 4.28 -23.74 10.45
N SER A 233 4.45 -23.15 9.26
CA SER A 233 3.32 -22.67 8.46
C SER A 233 2.93 -23.70 7.41
N ASP A 234 1.72 -24.21 7.57
CA ASP A 234 1.01 -25.10 6.65
C ASP A 234 0.95 -24.50 5.23
N CYS A 235 0.94 -25.35 4.21
CA CYS A 235 0.98 -24.91 2.82
C CYS A 235 -0.37 -24.33 2.36
N ASP A 236 -0.53 -23.01 2.40
CA ASP A 236 -1.76 -22.29 2.00
C ASP A 236 -2.15 -22.43 0.50
N ALA A 237 -1.36 -23.16 -0.30
CA ALA A 237 -1.69 -23.46 -1.70
C ALA A 237 -2.62 -24.68 -1.85
N CYS A 238 -2.70 -25.55 -0.84
CA CYS A 238 -3.71 -26.60 -0.74
C CYS A 238 -3.82 -27.01 0.73
N HIS A 239 -4.97 -26.81 1.36
CA HIS A 239 -5.26 -27.24 2.74
C HIS A 239 -5.25 -28.78 2.87
N SER A 240 -4.12 -29.44 2.59
CA SER A 240 -3.96 -30.89 2.57
C SER A 240 -2.74 -31.24 3.40
N ARG A 241 -2.98 -31.87 4.55
CA ARG A 241 -1.97 -32.37 5.50
C ARG A 241 -1.21 -33.61 5.01
N HIS A 242 -0.99 -33.76 3.71
CA HIS A 242 -0.33 -34.95 3.14
C HIS A 242 0.92 -34.60 2.32
N VAL A 243 2.03 -35.23 2.71
CA VAL A 243 3.43 -35.03 2.27
C VAL A 243 3.69 -35.36 0.78
N VAL A 244 2.68 -35.59 -0.06
CA VAL A 244 2.90 -35.90 -1.48
C VAL A 244 1.79 -35.32 -2.37
N CYS A 245 2.07 -34.20 -3.05
CA CYS A 245 1.20 -33.71 -4.12
C CYS A 245 1.40 -34.58 -5.37
N ARG A 246 0.69 -35.71 -5.45
CA ARG A 246 0.56 -36.52 -6.67
C ARG A 246 -0.58 -35.96 -7.53
N THR A 247 -0.26 -35.15 -8.54
CA THR A 247 -1.13 -35.03 -9.71
C THR A 247 -0.31 -35.19 -10.99
N HIS A 248 -0.16 -36.45 -11.41
CA HIS A 248 0.03 -36.82 -12.81
C HIS A 248 -0.89 -38.01 -13.14
N SER A 249 -1.36 -38.05 -14.40
CA SER A 249 -2.29 -38.99 -15.06
C SER A 249 -3.77 -38.68 -14.81
N ASN A 250 -4.67 -38.49 -15.79
CA ASN A 250 -4.79 -38.87 -17.21
C ASN A 250 -5.53 -37.70 -17.94
N LEU A 251 -5.54 -37.49 -19.26
CA LEU A 251 -5.72 -38.42 -20.37
C LEU A 251 -4.94 -37.95 -21.60
N LYS A 252 -4.35 -38.93 -22.28
CA LYS A 252 -4.08 -38.91 -23.71
C LYS A 252 -5.03 -39.93 -24.33
N ALA A 253 -5.91 -39.47 -25.21
CA ALA A 253 -6.53 -40.22 -26.29
C ALA A 253 -6.91 -39.19 -27.37
#